data_AF-A0A7Y6Y3Y9-F1
#
_entry.id   AF-A0A7Y6Y3Y9-F1
#
_cell.length_a   1.000
_cell.length_b   1.000
_cell.length_c   1.000
_cell.angle_alpha   90.00
_cell.angle_beta   90.00
_cell.angle_gamma   90.00
#
_symmetry.space_group_name_H-M   'P 1'
#
loop_
_entity.id
_entity.type
_entity.pdbx_description
1 polymer ?
#
loop_
_entity_poly.entity_id
_entity_poly.type
_entity_poly.pdbx_seq_one_letter_code
_entity_poly.pdbx_strand_id
1 'polypeptide(L)'
;MRVSRYILIFLIGFFIAKFWYQKDNKSHQKVELEVVVNAIQNMSKLVVSSASFSEVYNYEDSKKYFYDVLSFNKKAIVTVNAKVEVGYDLSKLDIQIDSVAQKIIINKVPQEEISISPEVKYFDLQQSQFNTFSKEELNAINRKSIEKIKILLS
;
A
#
# COMPACT_ATOMS: atom_id res chain seq x y z
N MET A 1 -13.61 10.06 74.76
CA MET A 1 -14.03 10.93 73.63
C MET A 1 -12.90 11.37 72.67
N ARG A 2 -11.61 11.24 73.00
CA ARG A 2 -10.52 11.69 72.09
C ARG A 2 -10.24 10.72 70.93
N VAL A 3 -10.31 9.41 71.17
CA VAL A 3 -9.99 8.37 70.18
C VAL A 3 -11.01 8.30 69.03
N SER A 4 -12.29 8.58 69.29
CA SER A 4 -13.34 8.56 68.25
C SER A 4 -13.16 9.66 67.19
N ARG A 5 -12.56 10.81 67.54
CA ARG A 5 -12.26 11.88 66.58
C ARG A 5 -11.21 11.46 65.56
N TYR A 6 -10.17 10.74 65.98
CA TYR A 6 -9.12 10.28 65.06
C TYR A 6 -9.62 9.20 64.10
N ILE A 7 -10.51 8.31 64.57
CA ILE A 7 -11.14 7.28 63.72
C ILE A 7 -12.02 7.92 62.64
N LEU A 8 -12.76 8.98 62.98
CA LEU A 8 -13.60 9.69 62.03
C LEU A 8 -12.77 10.38 60.93
N ILE A 9 -11.67 11.02 61.31
CA ILE A 9 -10.75 11.68 60.36
C ILE A 9 -10.11 10.65 59.42
N PHE A 10 -9.73 9.48 59.93
CA PHE A 10 -9.18 8.39 59.13
C PHE A 10 -10.20 7.84 58.12
N LEU A 11 -11.45 7.62 58.56
CA LEU A 11 -12.53 7.16 57.68
C LEU A 11 -12.83 8.17 56.56
N ILE A 12 -12.90 9.46 56.90
CA ILE A 12 -13.12 10.52 55.92
C ILE A 12 -11.95 10.57 54.92
N GLY A 13 -10.71 10.50 55.39
CA GLY A 13 -9.52 10.45 54.53
C GLY A 13 -9.52 9.22 53.62
N PHE A 14 -9.89 8.06 54.13
CA PHE A 14 -9.99 6.82 53.37
C PHE A 14 -11.06 6.88 52.28
N PHE A 15 -12.24 7.42 52.58
CA PHE A 15 -13.31 7.58 51.59
C PHE A 15 -12.95 8.58 50.49
N ILE A 16 -12.28 9.70 50.84
CA ILE A 16 -11.79 10.66 49.85
C ILE A 16 -10.73 10.02 48.95
N ALA A 17 -9.74 9.33 49.53
CA ALA A 17 -8.71 8.64 48.77
C ALA A 17 -9.31 7.58 47.82
N LYS A 18 -10.26 6.78 48.32
CA LYS A 18 -10.97 5.78 47.53
C LYS A 18 -11.75 6.41 46.38
N PHE A 19 -12.43 7.53 46.61
CA PHE A 19 -13.23 8.22 45.60
C PHE A 19 -12.35 8.82 44.49
N TRP A 20 -11.17 9.35 44.84
CA TRP A 20 -10.21 9.86 43.86
C TRP A 20 -9.58 8.72 43.05
N TYR A 21 -9.21 7.61 43.69
CA TYR A 21 -8.58 6.46 43.02
C TYR A 21 -9.53 5.70 42.06
N GLN A 22 -10.85 5.78 42.27
CA GLN A 22 -11.83 5.06 41.44
C GLN A 22 -12.20 5.78 40.14
N LYS A 23 -11.78 7.03 39.92
CA LYS A 23 -12.30 7.86 38.84
C LYS A 23 -11.63 7.64 37.47
N ASP A 24 -10.46 7.00 37.40
CA ASP A 24 -9.59 7.15 36.22
C ASP A 24 -9.70 6.07 35.12
N ASN A 25 -10.32 4.92 35.37
CA ASN A 25 -10.22 3.81 34.41
C ASN A 25 -11.09 3.96 33.14
N LYS A 26 -12.16 4.76 33.16
CA LYS A 26 -13.07 4.92 32.00
C LYS A 26 -12.55 5.92 30.95
N SER A 27 -11.67 6.83 31.35
CA SER A 27 -11.12 7.88 30.48
C SER A 27 -10.13 7.29 29.47
N HIS A 28 -9.18 6.48 29.95
CA HIS A 28 -8.10 5.94 29.12
C HIS A 28 -8.61 5.03 27.99
N GLN A 29 -9.65 4.23 28.23
CA GLN A 29 -10.19 3.32 27.21
C GLN A 29 -10.93 4.04 26.06
N LYS A 30 -11.62 5.16 26.32
CA LYS A 30 -12.23 5.96 25.26
C LYS A 30 -11.18 6.58 24.36
N VAL A 31 -10.09 7.05 24.96
CA VAL A 31 -8.94 7.62 24.22
C VAL A 31 -8.32 6.56 23.31
N GLU A 32 -8.18 5.32 23.76
CA GLU A 32 -7.61 4.24 22.96
C GLU A 32 -8.45 3.91 21.70
N LEU A 33 -9.77 3.80 21.84
CA LEU A 33 -10.66 3.55 20.70
C LEU A 33 -10.64 4.70 19.67
N GLU A 34 -10.63 5.94 20.15
CA GLU A 34 -10.55 7.11 19.29
C GLU A 34 -9.22 7.18 18.53
N VAL A 35 -8.12 6.77 19.16
CA VAL A 35 -6.81 6.66 18.50
C VAL A 35 -6.82 5.61 17.39
N VAL A 36 -7.40 4.43 17.62
CA VAL A 36 -7.49 3.37 16.61
C VAL A 36 -8.35 3.80 15.43
N VAL A 37 -9.51 4.43 15.67
CA VAL A 37 -10.37 4.93 14.60
C VAL A 37 -9.67 6.02 13.80
N ASN A 38 -9.02 6.97 14.47
CA ASN A 38 -8.23 7.99 13.78
C ASN A 38 -7.10 7.38 12.95
N ALA A 39 -6.43 6.34 13.44
CA ALA A 39 -5.42 5.63 12.67
C ALA A 39 -6.02 5.02 11.39
N ILE A 40 -7.16 4.34 11.49
CA ILE A 40 -7.86 3.74 10.34
C ILE A 40 -8.31 4.81 9.34
N GLN A 41 -8.89 5.92 9.80
CA GLN A 41 -9.36 7.03 8.95
C GLN A 41 -8.22 7.77 8.25
N ASN A 42 -7.03 7.80 8.84
CA ASN A 42 -5.83 8.40 8.24
C ASN A 42 -5.08 7.42 7.30
N MET A 43 -5.45 6.14 7.27
CA MET A 43 -4.90 5.20 6.30
C MET A 43 -5.65 5.32 4.97
N SER A 44 -4.90 5.39 3.88
CA SER A 44 -5.48 5.48 2.52
C SER A 44 -5.79 4.12 1.91
N LYS A 45 -4.96 3.09 2.17
CA LYS A 45 -5.04 1.80 1.46
C LYS A 45 -4.75 0.62 2.39
N LEU A 46 -5.55 -0.43 2.26
CA LEU A 46 -5.28 -1.75 2.81
C LEU A 46 -4.87 -2.68 1.67
N VAL A 47 -3.67 -3.25 1.72
CA VAL A 47 -3.23 -4.26 0.76
C VAL A 47 -3.47 -5.65 1.36
N VAL A 48 -4.25 -6.47 0.67
CA VAL A 48 -4.63 -7.82 1.13
C VAL A 48 -3.76 -8.88 0.48
N SER A 49 -3.48 -8.72 -0.81
CA SER A 49 -2.59 -9.62 -1.55
C SER A 49 -1.62 -8.80 -2.38
N SER A 50 -0.36 -9.23 -2.41
CA SER A 50 0.67 -8.63 -3.24
C SER A 50 1.45 -9.71 -3.98
N ALA A 51 1.68 -9.50 -5.27
CA ALA A 51 2.52 -10.34 -6.10
C ALA A 51 3.51 -9.49 -6.89
N SER A 52 4.69 -10.05 -7.14
CA SER A 52 5.72 -9.42 -7.97
C SER A 52 6.01 -10.32 -9.17
N PHE A 53 6.04 -9.73 -10.35
CA PHE A 53 6.32 -10.40 -11.61
C PHE A 53 7.55 -9.77 -12.25
N SER A 54 8.43 -10.60 -12.80
CA SER A 54 9.63 -10.16 -13.50
C SER A 54 9.81 -10.98 -14.76
N GLU A 55 9.86 -10.32 -15.91
CA GLU A 55 10.11 -10.96 -17.20
C GLU A 55 11.21 -10.22 -17.96
N VAL A 56 12.01 -10.96 -18.70
CA VAL A 56 13.08 -10.41 -19.55
C VAL A 56 12.70 -10.62 -21.01
N TYR A 57 12.73 -9.56 -21.80
CA TYR A 57 12.43 -9.56 -23.22
C TYR A 57 13.66 -9.18 -24.03
N ASN A 58 13.92 -9.96 -25.07
CA ASN A 58 14.95 -9.65 -26.06
C ASN A 58 14.27 -9.10 -27.32
N TYR A 59 14.61 -7.88 -27.68
CA TYR A 59 14.23 -7.26 -28.95
C TYR A 59 15.43 -7.30 -29.89
N GLU A 60 15.21 -7.71 -31.13
CA GLU A 60 16.22 -7.72 -32.18
C GLU A 60 15.59 -7.25 -33.49
N ASP A 61 16.27 -6.34 -34.18
CA ASP A 61 15.88 -5.82 -35.49
C ASP A 61 17.11 -5.68 -36.38
N SER A 62 16.93 -5.92 -37.68
CA SER A 62 18.01 -5.86 -38.66
C SER A 62 17.57 -5.04 -39.86
N LYS A 63 18.36 -4.03 -40.19
CA LYS A 63 18.13 -3.17 -41.35
C LYS A 63 19.09 -3.55 -42.47
N LYS A 64 18.53 -3.95 -43.60
CA LYS A 64 19.28 -4.35 -44.80
C LYS A 64 19.50 -3.17 -45.75
N TYR A 65 20.65 -3.14 -46.39
CA TYR A 65 21.11 -2.14 -47.34
C TYR A 65 21.74 -2.84 -48.56
N PHE A 66 21.82 -2.12 -49.68
CA PHE A 66 22.44 -2.58 -50.93
C PHE A 66 21.90 -3.94 -51.43
N TYR A 67 20.61 -4.00 -51.83
CA TYR A 67 19.98 -5.24 -52.31
C TYR A 67 20.24 -6.46 -51.40
N ASP A 68 20.11 -6.27 -50.09
CA ASP A 68 20.30 -7.28 -49.03
C ASP A 68 21.74 -7.80 -48.80
N VAL A 69 22.77 -7.18 -49.40
CA VAL A 69 24.17 -7.62 -49.22
C VAL A 69 24.76 -7.16 -47.88
N LEU A 70 24.28 -6.04 -47.31
CA LEU A 70 24.78 -5.50 -46.05
C LEU A 70 23.65 -5.37 -45.02
N SER A 71 23.86 -5.81 -43.79
CA SER A 71 22.88 -5.72 -42.71
C SER A 71 23.45 -5.11 -41.44
N PHE A 72 22.63 -4.32 -40.77
CA PHE A 72 22.97 -3.64 -39.52
C PHE A 72 21.94 -3.96 -38.46
N ASN A 73 22.40 -4.59 -37.37
CA ASN A 73 21.53 -5.07 -36.31
C ASN A 73 21.43 -4.05 -35.17
N LYS A 74 20.30 -4.07 -34.49
CA LYS A 74 20.11 -3.47 -33.17
C LYS A 74 19.44 -4.50 -32.25
N LYS A 75 19.84 -4.52 -30.98
CA LYS A 75 19.34 -5.43 -29.96
C LYS A 75 19.07 -4.66 -28.67
N ALA A 76 17.99 -5.00 -27.98
CA ALA A 76 17.70 -4.47 -26.65
C ALA A 76 17.24 -5.60 -25.72
N ILE A 77 17.87 -5.68 -24.55
CA ILE A 77 17.44 -6.54 -23.46
C ILE A 77 16.65 -5.67 -22.48
N VAL A 78 15.38 -5.99 -22.30
CA VAL A 78 14.45 -5.22 -21.48
C VAL A 78 13.92 -6.08 -20.37
N THR A 79 14.13 -5.65 -19.13
CA THR A 79 13.55 -6.28 -17.94
C THR A 79 12.31 -5.51 -17.52
N VAL A 80 11.22 -6.23 -17.31
CA VAL A 80 9.94 -5.66 -16.91
C VAL A 80 9.60 -6.26 -15.56
N ASN A 81 9.59 -5.41 -14.54
CA ASN A 81 9.18 -5.78 -13.20
C ASN A 81 7.82 -5.18 -12.94
N ALA A 82 6.90 -5.90 -12.32
CA ALA A 82 5.60 -5.37 -11.97
C ALA A 82 5.20 -5.81 -10.58
N LYS A 83 4.81 -4.84 -9.75
CA LYS A 83 4.17 -5.11 -8.45
C LYS A 83 2.66 -5.01 -8.63
N VAL A 84 1.96 -6.06 -8.24
CA VAL A 84 0.50 -6.15 -8.31
C VAL A 84 -0.02 -6.23 -6.89
N GLU A 85 -0.95 -5.35 -6.54
CA GLU A 85 -1.55 -5.29 -5.23
C GLU A 85 -3.06 -5.30 -5.36
N VAL A 86 -3.71 -6.25 -4.70
CA VAL A 86 -5.17 -6.24 -4.52
C VAL A 86 -5.45 -5.69 -3.13
N GLY A 87 -6.23 -4.63 -3.07
CA GLY A 87 -6.49 -3.92 -1.83
C GLY A 87 -7.79 -3.15 -1.82
N TYR A 88 -8.00 -2.40 -0.74
CA TYR A 88 -9.18 -1.58 -0.52
C TYR A 88 -8.76 -0.16 -0.16
N ASP A 89 -9.52 0.83 -0.63
CA ASP A 89 -9.35 2.21 -0.23
C ASP A 89 -10.03 2.44 1.12
N LEU A 90 -9.24 2.53 2.18
CA LEU A 90 -9.75 2.66 3.55
C LEU A 90 -10.44 4.00 3.81
N SER A 91 -10.17 5.03 2.99
CA SER A 91 -10.89 6.31 3.09
C SER A 91 -12.38 6.19 2.73
N LYS A 92 -12.77 5.11 2.04
CA LYS A 92 -14.15 4.80 1.64
C LYS A 92 -14.84 3.78 2.57
N LEU A 93 -14.21 3.39 3.69
CA LEU A 93 -14.76 2.43 4.63
C LEU A 93 -15.94 3.05 5.40
N ASP A 94 -17.07 2.35 5.46
CA ASP A 94 -18.22 2.75 6.29
C ASP A 94 -18.11 2.08 7.66
N ILE A 95 -17.92 2.91 8.70
CA ILE A 95 -17.62 2.48 10.06
C ILE A 95 -18.53 3.19 11.05
N GLN A 96 -19.04 2.44 12.02
CA GLN A 96 -19.73 2.95 13.20
C GLN A 96 -18.99 2.58 14.48
N ILE A 97 -18.94 3.50 15.43
CA ILE A 97 -18.29 3.28 16.73
C ILE A 97 -19.38 3.05 17.79
N ASP A 98 -19.41 1.86 18.37
CA ASP A 98 -20.18 1.58 19.58
C ASP A 98 -19.30 1.84 20.81
N SER A 99 -19.47 3.04 21.39
CA SER A 99 -18.75 3.47 22.59
C SER A 99 -19.18 2.74 23.87
N VAL A 100 -20.34 2.07 23.88
CA VAL A 100 -20.88 1.36 25.05
C VAL A 100 -20.38 -0.08 25.05
N ALA A 101 -20.47 -0.77 23.91
CA ALA A 101 -19.96 -2.12 23.74
C ALA A 101 -18.46 -2.18 23.43
N GLN A 102 -17.80 -1.02 23.25
CA GLN A 102 -16.38 -0.88 22.92
C GLN A 102 -16.02 -1.60 21.61
N LYS A 103 -16.83 -1.38 20.56
CA LYS A 103 -16.68 -2.07 19.28
C LYS A 103 -16.63 -1.08 18.12
N ILE A 104 -15.80 -1.41 17.15
CA ILE A 104 -15.80 -0.79 15.84
C ILE A 104 -16.58 -1.72 14.92
N ILE A 105 -17.65 -1.21 14.32
CA ILE A 105 -18.54 -1.96 13.43
C ILE A 105 -18.27 -1.48 12.02
N ILE A 106 -17.78 -2.37 11.16
CA ILE A 106 -17.62 -2.09 9.73
C ILE A 106 -18.94 -2.44 9.05
N ASN A 107 -19.67 -1.42 8.61
CA ASN A 107 -20.97 -1.59 7.96
C ASN A 107 -20.81 -2.04 6.51
N LYS A 108 -19.82 -1.47 5.81
CA LYS A 108 -19.55 -1.76 4.41
C LYS A 108 -18.06 -1.61 4.10
N VAL A 109 -17.54 -2.65 3.44
CA VAL A 109 -16.21 -2.63 2.84
C VAL A 109 -16.36 -2.09 1.41
N PRO A 110 -15.48 -1.18 0.95
CA PRO A 110 -15.48 -0.72 -0.43
C PRO A 110 -15.15 -1.87 -1.40
N GLN A 111 -15.38 -1.64 -2.68
CA GLN A 111 -14.96 -2.59 -3.72
C GLN A 111 -13.43 -2.66 -3.78
N GLU A 112 -12.93 -3.85 -4.10
CA GLU A 112 -11.50 -4.09 -4.28
C GLU A 112 -10.92 -3.28 -5.45
N GLU A 113 -9.70 -2.79 -5.24
CA GLU A 113 -8.89 -2.09 -6.23
C GLU A 113 -7.65 -2.92 -6.54
N ILE A 114 -7.41 -3.15 -7.83
CA ILE A 114 -6.21 -3.81 -8.32
C ILE A 114 -5.24 -2.73 -8.80
N SER A 115 -4.13 -2.59 -8.10
CA SER A 115 -3.05 -1.66 -8.45
C SER A 115 -1.91 -2.42 -9.10
N ILE A 116 -1.56 -2.06 -10.34
CA ILE A 116 -0.46 -2.65 -11.09
C ILE A 116 0.58 -1.56 -11.32
N SER A 117 1.78 -1.76 -10.78
CA SER A 117 2.91 -0.83 -10.87
C SER A 117 4.05 -1.47 -11.66
N PRO A 118 4.06 -1.33 -13.00
CA PRO A 118 5.12 -1.84 -13.85
C PRO A 118 6.31 -0.87 -13.90
N GLU A 119 7.51 -1.44 -13.99
CA GLU A 119 8.80 -0.76 -14.13
C GLU A 119 9.57 -1.44 -15.26
N VAL A 120 9.86 -0.68 -16.32
CA VAL A 120 10.60 -1.15 -17.49
C VAL A 120 12.03 -0.65 -17.42
N LYS A 121 13.01 -1.56 -17.49
CA LYS A 121 14.45 -1.26 -17.47
C LYS A 121 15.11 -1.80 -18.72
N TYR A 122 15.94 -0.98 -19.35
CA TYR A 122 16.80 -1.40 -20.46
C TYR A 122 18.13 -1.87 -19.86
N PHE A 123 18.35 -3.17 -19.85
CA PHE A 123 19.56 -3.78 -19.29
C PHE A 123 20.75 -3.63 -20.24
N ASP A 124 20.51 -3.84 -21.54
CA ASP A 124 21.50 -3.68 -22.59
C ASP A 124 20.83 -3.11 -23.84
N LEU A 125 21.47 -2.14 -24.48
CA LEU A 125 20.98 -1.46 -25.67
C LEU A 125 22.12 -1.40 -26.71
N GLN A 126 22.16 -2.41 -27.58
CA GLN A 126 23.16 -2.51 -28.63
C GLN A 126 22.61 -1.92 -29.92
N GLN A 127 23.28 -0.92 -30.46
CA GLN A 127 22.90 -0.29 -31.72
C GLN A 127 24.12 0.01 -32.58
N SER A 128 23.94 -0.08 -33.89
CA SER A 128 24.96 0.33 -34.85
C SER A 128 24.75 1.79 -35.26
N GLN A 129 25.78 2.44 -35.80
CA GLN A 129 25.63 3.82 -36.30
C GLN A 129 24.60 3.95 -37.44
N PHE A 130 24.34 2.85 -38.15
CA PHE A 130 23.43 2.80 -39.30
C PHE A 130 22.05 2.20 -38.98
N ASN A 131 21.88 1.64 -37.77
CA ASN A 131 20.60 1.18 -37.23
C ASN A 131 20.53 1.44 -35.72
N THR A 132 19.94 2.58 -35.34
CA THR A 132 19.75 3.02 -33.95
C THR A 132 18.29 2.90 -33.51
N PHE A 133 18.07 2.92 -32.19
CA PHE A 133 16.72 2.97 -31.65
C PHE A 133 16.13 4.37 -31.75
N SER A 134 14.95 4.46 -32.37
CA SER A 134 14.14 5.69 -32.33
C SER A 134 13.41 5.80 -30.99
N LYS A 135 12.98 7.02 -30.63
CA LYS A 135 12.16 7.23 -29.42
C LYS A 135 10.83 6.50 -29.50
N GLU A 136 10.24 6.45 -30.69
CA GLU A 136 8.98 5.77 -30.96
C GLU A 136 9.12 4.26 -30.77
N GLU A 137 10.24 3.68 -31.20
CA GLU A 137 10.54 2.25 -31.00
C GLU A 137 10.70 1.90 -29.52
N LEU A 138 11.45 2.70 -28.76
CA LEU A 138 11.60 2.51 -27.31
C LEU A 138 10.25 2.68 -26.58
N ASN A 139 9.45 3.67 -26.96
CA ASN A 139 8.11 3.86 -26.42
C ASN A 139 7.20 2.67 -26.75
N ALA A 140 7.31 2.11 -27.96
CA ALA A 140 6.56 0.92 -28.35
C ALA A 140 6.98 -0.32 -27.55
N ILE A 141 8.28 -0.52 -27.32
CA ILE A 141 8.81 -1.62 -26.49
C ILE A 141 8.30 -1.48 -25.04
N ASN A 142 8.34 -0.27 -24.48
CA ASN A 142 7.82 0.01 -23.14
C ASN A 142 6.30 -0.27 -23.04
N ARG A 143 5.51 0.23 -23.98
CA ARG A 143 4.05 -0.02 -23.99
C ARG A 143 3.71 -1.50 -24.11
N LYS A 144 4.34 -2.22 -25.04
CA LYS A 144 4.12 -3.68 -25.22
C LYS A 144 4.50 -4.47 -23.98
N SER A 145 5.58 -4.08 -23.32
CA SER A 145 6.04 -4.66 -22.06
C SER A 145 4.99 -4.53 -20.95
N ILE A 146 4.39 -3.34 -20.81
CA ILE A 146 3.33 -3.08 -19.82
C ILE A 146 2.02 -3.83 -20.18
N GLU A 147 1.64 -3.85 -21.46
CA GLU A 147 0.43 -4.55 -21.94
C GLU A 147 0.49 -6.06 -21.62
N LYS A 148 1.65 -6.70 -21.83
CA LYS A 148 1.83 -8.13 -21.51
C LYS A 148 1.58 -8.45 -20.04
N ILE A 149 2.11 -7.63 -19.13
CA ILE A 149 1.87 -7.80 -17.70
C ILE A 149 0.37 -7.71 -17.38
N LYS A 150 -0.37 -6.76 -17.99
CA LYS A 150 -1.81 -6.66 -17.77
C LYS A 150 -2.57 -7.91 -18.20
N ILE A 151 -2.17 -8.52 -19.33
CA ILE A 151 -2.78 -9.76 -19.83
C ILE A 151 -2.52 -10.94 -18.90
N LEU A 152 -1.33 -11.03 -18.30
CA LEU A 152 -1.02 -12.09 -17.33
C LEU A 152 -1.84 -11.99 -16.03
N LEU A 153 -2.49 -10.85 -15.78
CA LEU A 153 -3.22 -10.53 -14.56
C LEU A 153 -4.74 -10.49 -14.75
N SER A 154 -5.24 -10.61 -15.98
CA SER A 154 -6.66 -10.72 -16.33
C SER A 154 -7.10 -12.17 -16.44
#